data_AF-A0AA45B9P2-F1
#
_entry.id   AF-A0AA45B9P2-F1
#
_cell.length_a   1.000
_cell.length_b   1.000
_cell.length_c   1.000
_cell.angle_alpha   90.00
_cell.angle_beta   90.00
_cell.angle_gamma   90.00
#
_symmetry.space_group_name_H-M   'P 1'
#
loop_
_entity.id
_entity.type
_entity.pdbx_description
1 polymer ?
#
loop_
_entity_poly.entity_id
_entity_poly.type
_entity_poly.pdbx_seq_one_letter_code
_entity_poly.pdbx_strand_id
1 'polypeptide(L)'
;MTNANTMLDIEQAAFILAKKFPNLVRCRDYWVAHPVHEQTLQQTKTAWVPIWQPADIPRPTPADLLAWWPEFEAQYALIEASENVRRQRDTLLAEVDPLVERAADAGDTDRESVLRRYRAALRDVPQQAGFPLDVVWPQLPA
;
A
#
# COMPACT_ATOMS: atom_id res chain seq x y z
N MET A 1 -3.75 -5.71 -23.97
CA MET A 1 -2.83 -6.86 -23.93
C MET A 1 -3.07 -7.54 -22.59
N THR A 2 -3.81 -8.64 -22.55
CA THR A 2 -4.00 -9.43 -21.33
C THR A 2 -2.68 -10.12 -21.02
N ASN A 3 -1.99 -9.71 -19.95
CA ASN A 3 -0.80 -10.37 -19.46
C ASN A 3 -1.14 -11.83 -19.15
N ALA A 4 -0.68 -12.76 -19.99
CA ALA A 4 -0.95 -14.19 -19.86
C ALA A 4 -0.26 -14.84 -18.63
N ASN A 5 0.31 -14.05 -17.72
CA ASN A 5 1.10 -14.49 -16.57
C ASN A 5 0.74 -13.77 -15.26
N THR A 6 -0.40 -13.08 -15.19
CA THR A 6 -0.82 -12.42 -13.94
C THR A 6 -1.11 -13.46 -12.87
N MET A 7 -0.36 -13.42 -11.77
CA MET A 7 -0.53 -14.28 -10.59
C MET A 7 -0.93 -13.39 -9.42
N LEU A 8 -2.16 -13.52 -8.94
CA LEU A 8 -2.66 -12.65 -7.87
C LEU A 8 -2.13 -13.10 -6.51
N ASP A 9 -1.65 -12.17 -5.71
CA ASP A 9 -1.33 -12.43 -4.31
C ASP A 9 -2.58 -12.36 -3.40
N ILE A 10 -2.36 -12.56 -2.10
CA ILE A 10 -3.42 -12.58 -1.08
C ILE A 10 -4.11 -11.21 -0.95
N GLU A 11 -3.36 -10.11 -1.07
CA GLU A 11 -3.89 -8.76 -0.86
C GLU A 11 -4.69 -8.30 -2.08
N GLN A 12 -4.24 -8.63 -3.29
CA GLN A 12 -4.98 -8.40 -4.53
C GLN A 12 -6.30 -9.17 -4.52
N ALA A 13 -6.28 -10.47 -4.19
CA ALA A 13 -7.51 -11.26 -4.10
C ALA A 13 -8.43 -10.76 -2.97
N ALA A 14 -7.90 -10.37 -1.82
CA ALA A 14 -8.71 -9.77 -0.75
C ALA A 14 -9.35 -8.44 -1.20
N PHE A 15 -8.62 -7.61 -1.94
CA PHE A 15 -9.14 -6.36 -2.48
C PHE A 15 -10.31 -6.60 -3.44
N ILE A 16 -10.15 -7.55 -4.37
CA ILE A 16 -11.23 -7.95 -5.29
C ILE A 16 -12.48 -8.36 -4.50
N LEU A 17 -12.33 -9.23 -3.51
CA LEU A 17 -13.45 -9.72 -2.70
C LEU A 17 -14.13 -8.60 -1.89
N ALA A 18 -13.35 -7.69 -1.30
CA ALA A 18 -13.90 -6.53 -0.59
C ALA A 18 -14.70 -5.60 -1.52
N LYS A 19 -14.33 -5.49 -2.80
CA LYS A 19 -15.06 -4.70 -3.79
C LYS A 19 -16.31 -5.40 -4.31
N LYS A 20 -16.22 -6.70 -4.61
CA LYS A 20 -17.35 -7.48 -5.15
C LYS A 20 -18.40 -7.81 -4.07
N PHE A 21 -17.97 -7.98 -2.83
CA PHE A 21 -18.82 -8.39 -1.72
C PHE A 21 -18.65 -7.45 -0.52
N PRO A 22 -19.08 -6.17 -0.62
CA PRO A 22 -18.81 -5.15 0.39
C PRO A 22 -19.44 -5.42 1.76
N ASN A 23 -20.43 -6.32 1.83
CA ASN A 23 -21.06 -6.73 3.09
C ASN A 23 -20.31 -7.89 3.78
N LEU A 24 -19.35 -8.52 3.11
CA LEU A 24 -18.53 -9.60 3.66
C LEU A 24 -17.22 -9.06 4.21
N VAL A 25 -16.82 -9.59 5.35
CA VAL A 25 -15.60 -9.18 6.07
C VAL A 25 -14.55 -10.29 5.97
N ARG A 26 -13.37 -9.93 5.45
CA ARG A 26 -12.17 -10.78 5.48
C ARG A 26 -11.87 -11.19 6.92
N CYS A 27 -11.47 -12.44 7.12
CA CYS A 27 -11.22 -13.05 8.43
C CYS A 27 -12.46 -13.24 9.33
N ARG A 28 -13.67 -13.10 8.76
CA ARG A 28 -14.93 -13.50 9.42
C ARG A 28 -15.75 -14.38 8.48
N ASP A 29 -16.01 -13.85 7.29
CA ASP A 29 -16.88 -14.49 6.30
C ASP A 29 -16.06 -15.24 5.24
N TYR A 30 -14.81 -14.83 5.00
CA TYR A 30 -13.90 -15.50 4.08
C TYR A 30 -12.41 -15.30 4.43
N TRP A 31 -11.57 -16.20 3.93
CA TRP A 31 -10.11 -16.12 4.00
C TRP A 31 -9.50 -16.33 2.62
N VAL A 32 -8.39 -15.64 2.38
CA VAL A 32 -7.61 -15.73 1.14
C VAL A 32 -6.25 -16.35 1.47
N ALA A 33 -5.75 -17.19 0.57
CA ALA A 33 -4.42 -17.77 0.64
C ALA A 33 -3.82 -17.88 -0.75
N HIS A 34 -2.52 -18.11 -0.84
CA HIS A 34 -1.85 -18.49 -2.08
C HIS A 34 -0.94 -19.70 -1.86
N PRO A 35 -0.75 -20.57 -2.87
CA PRO A 35 0.25 -21.62 -2.78
C PRO A 35 1.66 -21.05 -2.80
N VAL A 36 2.54 -21.58 -1.96
CA VAL A 36 3.96 -21.20 -1.89
C VAL A 36 4.85 -22.43 -2.05
N HIS A 37 6.08 -22.22 -2.48
CA HIS A 37 7.10 -23.25 -2.52
C HIS A 37 7.58 -23.56 -1.09
N GLU A 38 7.69 -24.83 -0.72
CA GLU A 38 7.96 -25.25 0.67
C GLU A 38 9.29 -24.72 1.23
N GLN A 39 10.33 -24.63 0.40
CA GLN A 39 11.65 -24.15 0.82
C GLN A 39 11.83 -22.63 0.69
N THR A 40 11.53 -22.05 -0.48
CA THR A 40 11.77 -20.63 -0.75
C THR A 40 10.65 -19.71 -0.26
N LEU A 41 9.49 -20.28 0.09
CA LEU A 41 8.26 -19.56 0.45
C LEU A 41 7.75 -18.58 -0.63
N GLN A 42 8.31 -18.66 -1.84
CA GLN A 42 7.84 -17.87 -2.97
C GLN A 42 6.49 -18.39 -3.43
N GLN A 43 5.59 -17.47 -3.77
CA GLN A 43 4.30 -17.80 -4.34
C GLN A 43 4.47 -18.57 -5.66
N THR A 44 3.72 -19.67 -5.81
CA THR A 44 3.80 -20.56 -6.98
C THR A 44 2.55 -20.55 -7.84
N LYS A 45 1.41 -20.14 -7.31
CA LYS A 45 0.13 -20.04 -8.04
C LYS A 45 -0.67 -18.85 -7.55
N THR A 46 -1.65 -18.43 -8.35
CA THR A 46 -2.58 -17.35 -7.98
C THR A 46 -3.32 -17.67 -6.67
N ALA A 47 -3.70 -16.62 -5.96
CA ALA A 47 -4.48 -16.72 -4.74
C ALA A 47 -5.84 -17.39 -4.98
N TRP A 48 -6.36 -17.97 -3.90
CA TRP A 48 -7.63 -18.66 -3.82
C TRP A 48 -8.28 -18.39 -2.46
N VAL A 49 -9.55 -18.76 -2.31
CA VAL A 49 -10.36 -18.39 -1.14
C VAL A 49 -10.62 -19.62 -0.26
N PRO A 50 -9.65 -20.20 0.48
CA PRO A 50 -9.76 -21.49 1.17
C PRO A 50 -11.01 -21.66 2.04
N ILE A 51 -11.48 -20.58 2.66
CA ILE A 51 -12.64 -20.57 3.56
C ILE A 51 -13.65 -19.54 3.04
N TRP A 52 -14.90 -19.96 2.92
CA TRP A 52 -16.03 -19.15 2.47
C TRP A 52 -17.28 -19.57 3.24
N GLN A 53 -17.79 -18.67 4.09
CA GLN A 53 -18.94 -18.92 4.95
C GLN A 53 -20.31 -18.63 4.31
N PRO A 54 -20.47 -17.65 3.39
CA PRO A 54 -21.76 -17.39 2.77
C PRO A 54 -22.28 -18.62 2.03
N ALA A 55 -23.47 -19.08 2.38
CA ALA A 55 -24.10 -20.26 1.79
C ALA A 55 -24.91 -19.92 0.52
N ASP A 56 -25.35 -18.67 0.41
CA ASP A 56 -26.18 -18.13 -0.67
C ASP A 56 -25.35 -17.56 -1.84
N ILE A 57 -24.06 -17.28 -1.60
CA ILE A 57 -23.16 -16.74 -2.61
C ILE A 57 -22.15 -17.83 -2.98
N PRO A 58 -22.03 -18.19 -4.28
CA PRO A 58 -21.01 -19.14 -4.72
C PRO A 58 -19.60 -18.67 -4.35
N ARG A 59 -18.80 -19.59 -3.80
CA ARG A 59 -17.41 -19.33 -3.47
C ARG A 59 -16.60 -19.00 -4.73
N PRO A 60 -15.91 -17.86 -4.79
CA PRO A 60 -15.06 -17.51 -5.92
C PRO A 60 -13.91 -18.49 -6.13
N THR A 61 -13.65 -18.83 -7.39
CA THR A 61 -12.51 -19.64 -7.82
C THR A 61 -11.31 -18.75 -8.17
N PRO A 62 -10.09 -19.30 -8.29
CA PRO A 62 -8.95 -18.55 -8.78
C PRO A 62 -9.15 -17.94 -10.18
N ALA A 63 -9.91 -18.63 -11.04
CA ALA A 63 -10.24 -18.13 -12.38
C ALA A 63 -11.15 -16.90 -12.31
N ASP A 64 -12.12 -16.89 -11.39
CA ASP A 64 -12.99 -15.74 -11.15
C ASP A 64 -12.18 -14.53 -10.69
N LEU A 65 -11.27 -14.73 -9.73
CA LEU A 65 -10.38 -13.68 -9.24
C LEU A 65 -9.54 -13.07 -10.36
N LEU A 66 -8.93 -13.91 -11.20
CA LEU A 66 -8.15 -13.45 -12.36
C LEU A 66 -9.01 -12.71 -13.38
N ALA A 67 -10.24 -13.17 -13.62
CA ALA A 67 -11.18 -12.52 -14.53
C ALA A 67 -11.65 -11.16 -14.01
N TRP A 68 -11.78 -10.99 -12.70
CA TRP A 68 -12.19 -9.72 -12.07
C TRP A 68 -11.04 -8.74 -11.89
N TRP A 69 -9.79 -9.19 -11.87
CA TRP A 69 -8.64 -8.33 -11.60
C TRP A 69 -8.52 -7.08 -12.50
N PRO A 70 -8.74 -7.16 -13.83
CA PRO A 70 -8.63 -5.98 -14.70
C PRO A 70 -9.57 -4.83 -14.33
N GLU A 71 -10.68 -5.10 -13.63
CA GLU A 71 -11.62 -4.08 -13.14
C GLU A 71 -11.02 -3.24 -11.99
N PHE A 72 -10.05 -3.80 -11.27
CA PHE A 72 -9.56 -3.30 -9.99
C PHE A 72 -8.08 -2.95 -9.97
N GLU A 73 -7.29 -3.50 -10.90
CA GLU A 73 -5.82 -3.36 -10.94
C GLU A 73 -5.36 -1.91 -10.88
N ALA A 74 -5.94 -1.03 -11.69
CA ALA A 74 -5.58 0.39 -11.72
C ALA A 74 -5.89 1.09 -10.38
N GLN A 75 -7.02 0.76 -9.75
CA GLN A 75 -7.38 1.32 -8.45
C GLN A 75 -6.43 0.81 -7.35
N TYR A 76 -6.13 -0.49 -7.35
CA TYR A 76 -5.22 -1.10 -6.40
C TYR A 76 -3.83 -0.47 -6.50
N ALA A 77 -3.29 -0.33 -7.72
CA ALA A 77 -1.99 0.28 -7.96
C ALA A 77 -1.91 1.73 -7.44
N LEU A 78 -2.98 2.52 -7.60
CA LEU A 78 -3.04 3.89 -7.05
C LEU A 78 -3.05 3.91 -5.53
N ILE A 79 -3.78 2.98 -4.89
CA ILE A 79 -3.80 2.86 -3.42
C ILE A 79 -2.42 2.45 -2.91
N GLU A 80 -1.80 1.43 -3.51
CA GLU A 80 -0.47 0.95 -3.12
C GLU A 80 0.59 2.05 -3.29
N ALA A 81 0.60 2.76 -4.42
CA ALA A 81 1.48 3.89 -4.65
C ALA A 81 1.27 4.99 -3.59
N SER A 82 0.01 5.30 -3.26
CA SER A 82 -0.33 6.29 -2.23
C SER A 82 0.21 5.91 -0.85
N GLU A 83 0.03 4.66 -0.45
CA GLU A 83 0.50 4.15 0.84
C GLU A 83 2.03 4.08 0.90
N ASN A 84 2.69 3.71 -0.20
CA ASN A 84 4.16 3.71 -0.27
C ASN A 84 4.74 5.12 -0.10
N VAL A 85 4.17 6.11 -0.79
CA VAL A 85 4.58 7.52 -0.62
C VAL A 85 4.33 7.99 0.81
N ARG A 86 3.16 7.69 1.41
CA ARG A 86 2.87 8.05 2.82
C ARG A 86 3.84 7.40 3.79
N ARG A 87 4.20 6.14 3.58
CA ARG A 87 5.18 5.41 4.41
C ARG A 87 6.56 6.05 4.33
N GLN A 88 7.04 6.37 3.12
CA GLN A 88 8.31 7.07 2.93
C GLN A 88 8.31 8.44 3.61
N ARG A 89 7.22 9.21 3.47
CA ARG A 89 7.05 10.47 4.18
C ARG A 89 7.14 10.30 5.68
N ASP A 90 6.44 9.30 6.23
CA ASP A 90 6.41 9.06 7.68
C ASP A 90 7.79 8.64 8.21
N THR A 91 8.57 7.87 7.45
CA THR A 91 9.99 7.59 7.75
C THR A 91 10.82 8.88 7.79
N LEU A 92 10.72 9.74 6.76
CA LEU A 92 11.49 10.99 6.70
C LEU A 92 11.07 11.98 7.81
N LEU A 93 9.79 12.00 8.18
CA LEU A 93 9.28 12.78 9.30
C LEU A 93 9.87 12.29 10.63
N ALA A 94 9.91 10.99 10.85
CA ALA A 94 10.52 10.40 12.04
C ALA A 94 12.03 10.67 12.13
N GLU A 95 12.73 10.74 10.99
CA GLU A 95 14.16 11.07 10.94
C GLU A 95 14.44 12.56 11.25
N VAL A 96 13.63 13.50 10.74
CA VAL A 96 13.84 14.94 10.96
C VAL A 96 13.39 15.41 12.34
N ASP A 97 12.37 14.79 12.94
CA ASP A 97 11.85 15.17 14.25
C ASP A 97 12.96 15.39 15.30
N PRO A 98 13.84 14.40 15.58
CA PRO A 98 14.91 14.58 16.56
C PRO A 98 16.02 15.56 16.14
N LEU A 99 16.12 15.93 14.86
CA LEU A 99 17.10 16.93 14.41
C LEU A 99 16.65 18.36 14.76
N VAL A 100 15.34 18.63 14.64
CA VAL A 100 14.78 19.92 15.05
C VAL A 100 14.85 20.08 16.55
N GLU A 101 14.50 19.05 17.33
CA GLU A 101 14.57 19.14 18.79
C GLU A 101 16.02 19.41 19.24
N ARG A 102 17.00 18.73 18.64
CA ARG A 102 18.43 19.00 18.89
C ARG A 102 18.86 20.42 18.53
N ALA A 103 18.35 20.98 17.43
CA ALA A 103 18.66 22.36 17.03
C ALA A 103 18.05 23.36 18.00
N ALA A 104 16.81 23.12 18.44
CA ALA A 104 16.13 23.94 19.43
C ALA A 104 16.84 23.91 20.79
N ASP A 105 17.22 22.71 21.27
CA ASP A 105 17.97 22.52 22.52
C ASP A 105 19.34 23.22 22.49
N ALA A 106 19.98 23.26 21.32
CA ALA A 106 21.25 23.95 21.10
C ALA A 106 21.11 25.47 20.93
N GLY A 107 19.89 26.00 20.82
CA GLY A 107 19.63 27.41 20.49
C GLY A 107 20.03 27.79 19.05
N ASP A 108 20.21 26.81 18.16
CA ASP A 108 20.55 27.03 16.75
C ASP A 108 19.28 27.33 15.94
N THR A 109 18.83 28.58 16.06
CA THR A 109 17.58 29.05 15.45
C THR A 109 17.56 28.96 13.92
N ASP A 110 18.72 29.11 13.26
CA ASP A 110 18.82 29.01 11.80
C ASP A 110 18.62 27.56 11.35
N ARG A 111 19.32 26.61 11.97
CA ARG A 111 19.17 25.18 11.68
C ARG A 111 17.75 24.69 12.01
N GLU A 112 17.21 25.11 13.15
CA GLU A 112 15.84 24.80 13.56
C GLU A 112 14.82 25.24 12.50
N SER A 113 14.93 26.49 12.04
CA SER A 113 14.04 27.07 11.03
C SER A 113 14.08 26.32 9.71
N VAL A 114 15.28 25.97 9.21
CA VAL A 114 15.42 25.22 7.96
C VAL A 114 14.84 23.81 8.09
N LEU A 115 15.09 23.11 9.20
CA LEU A 115 14.56 21.78 9.44
C LEU A 115 13.03 21.77 9.64
N ARG A 116 12.46 22.80 10.27
CA ARG A 116 10.99 22.97 10.37
C ARG A 116 10.35 23.18 9.00
N ARG A 117 10.97 23.94 8.10
CA ARG A 117 10.52 24.10 6.71
C ARG A 117 10.59 22.79 5.94
N TYR A 118 11.68 22.04 6.06
CA TYR A 118 11.82 20.70 5.46
C TYR A 118 10.71 19.75 5.95
N ARG A 119 10.44 19.74 7.26
CA ARG A 119 9.35 18.95 7.85
C ARG A 119 7.97 19.35 7.32
N ALA A 120 7.70 20.64 7.16
CA ALA A 120 6.46 21.12 6.55
C ALA A 120 6.33 20.65 5.10
N ALA A 121 7.39 20.78 4.30
CA ALA A 121 7.41 20.31 2.92
C ALA A 121 7.17 18.80 2.79
N LEU A 122 7.67 17.98 3.73
CA LEU A 122 7.34 16.54 3.79
C LEU A 122 5.84 16.31 4.02
N ARG A 123 5.21 17.07 4.93
CA ARG A 123 3.77 16.97 5.20
C ARG A 123 2.91 17.38 4.00
N ASP A 124 3.46 18.22 3.13
CA ASP A 124 2.82 18.72 1.91
C ASP A 124 2.96 17.76 0.70
N VAL A 125 3.73 16.67 0.82
CA VAL A 125 3.92 15.69 -0.27
C VAL A 125 2.60 15.11 -0.80
N PRO A 126 1.63 14.67 0.03
CA PRO A 126 0.35 14.16 -0.48
C PRO A 126 -0.56 15.18 -1.15
N GLN A 127 -0.26 16.48 -1.04
CA GLN A 127 -1.00 17.58 -1.66
C GLN A 127 -0.42 17.96 -3.03
N GLN A 128 0.71 17.38 -3.45
CA GLN A 128 1.31 17.63 -4.75
C GLN A 128 0.40 17.15 -5.88
N ALA A 129 0.37 17.88 -6.99
CA ALA A 129 -0.48 17.57 -8.14
C ALA A 129 -0.18 16.20 -8.79
N GLY A 130 1.07 15.74 -8.70
CA GLY A 130 1.48 14.44 -9.22
C GLY A 130 1.30 13.27 -8.24
N PHE A 131 0.81 13.52 -7.01
CA PHE A 131 0.56 12.45 -6.05
C PHE A 131 -0.45 11.43 -6.59
N PRO A 132 -0.21 10.11 -6.41
CA PRO A 132 0.96 9.48 -5.79
C PRO A 132 2.07 9.06 -6.78
N LEU A 133 1.88 9.27 -8.08
CA LEU A 133 2.71 8.66 -9.13
C LEU A 133 3.95 9.47 -9.50
N ASP A 134 3.91 10.78 -9.30
CA ASP A 134 4.99 11.71 -9.62
C ASP A 134 5.13 12.71 -8.47
N VAL A 135 5.94 12.35 -7.47
CA VAL A 135 6.16 13.15 -6.27
C VAL A 135 7.59 13.69 -6.23
N VAL A 136 7.71 14.97 -5.91
CA VAL A 136 9.00 15.64 -5.72
C VAL A 136 9.31 15.67 -4.22
N TRP A 137 10.37 14.98 -3.81
CA TRP A 137 10.78 14.94 -2.41
C TRP A 137 11.65 16.14 -2.05
N PRO A 138 11.33 16.88 -0.96
CA PRO A 138 12.23 17.90 -0.45
C PRO A 138 13.56 17.25 -0.05
N GLN A 139 14.65 18.01 -0.12
CA GLN A 139 15.98 17.53 0.26
C GLN A 139 16.29 17.93 1.70
N LEU A 140 16.89 17.01 2.46
CA LEU A 140 17.34 17.31 3.82
C LEU A 140 18.41 18.43 3.74
N PRO A 141 18.25 19.53 4.50
CA PRO A 141 19.25 20.58 4.55
C PRO A 141 20.55 20.10 5.22
N ALA A 142 21.69 20.65 4.79
CA ALA A 142 23.00 20.40 5.39
C ALA A 142 23.06 20.93 6.84
#